data_AF-A0A915UT29-F1
#
_entry.id   AF-A0A915UT29-F1
#
_cell.length_a   1.000
_cell.length_b   1.000
_cell.length_c   1.000
_cell.angle_alpha   90.00
_cell.angle_beta   90.00
_cell.angle_gamma   90.00
#
_symmetry.space_group_name_H-M   'P 1'
#
loop_
_entity.id
_entity.type
_entity.pdbx_description
1 polymer ?
#
loop_
_entity_poly.entity_id
_entity_poly.type
_entity_poly.pdbx_seq_one_letter_code
_entity_poly.pdbx_strand_id
1 'polypeptide(L)'
;MRVKYKGKPCHDLTPERVYTILGVQLNLRRSTSGEAWEPIPISFILVDDSRDLPLWYPASLFEVSDPRLSRHWVWEQTELDMIILSHPVFAQTGLLWDLYNTDFWSEEYARNIQLCHTVLWELMNEYGILPHEKRLFDISEADEWLSWIRECLSKAESTEQKECLARLFNLYLPPEPYDKMTREEQTKFALVDYIFGLFTSGQLWEEPARLREIMAYLEGREPFWGHYLRIPRLAYGVEIRTLP
;
A
#
# COMPACT_ATOMS: atom_id res chain seq x y z
N MET A 1 0.62 -13.16 3.95
CA MET A 1 1.72 -13.99 3.38
C MET A 1 1.80 -13.76 1.88
N ARG A 2 2.95 -14.01 1.23
CA ARG A 2 3.05 -14.02 -0.23
C ARG A 2 2.93 -15.43 -0.78
N VAL A 3 2.19 -15.59 -1.86
CA VAL A 3 2.01 -16.88 -2.51
C VAL A 3 2.09 -16.77 -4.02
N LYS A 4 2.56 -17.83 -4.67
CA LYS A 4 2.61 -17.98 -6.12
C LYS A 4 1.41 -18.75 -6.62
N TYR A 5 0.69 -18.22 -7.59
CA TYR A 5 -0.45 -18.90 -8.21
C TYR A 5 0.03 -19.99 -9.19
N LYS A 6 -0.41 -21.24 -8.98
CA LYS A 6 -0.05 -22.42 -9.79
C LYS A 6 -1.19 -22.90 -10.70
N GLY A 7 -2.33 -22.21 -10.69
CA GLY A 7 -3.49 -22.58 -11.48
C GLY A 7 -3.38 -22.20 -12.95
N LYS A 8 -4.41 -22.56 -13.71
CA LYS A 8 -4.59 -22.10 -15.10
C LYS A 8 -4.98 -20.61 -15.10
N PRO A 9 -4.71 -19.84 -16.16
CA PRO A 9 -5.20 -18.48 -16.25
C PRO A 9 -6.71 -18.41 -15.99
N CYS A 10 -7.12 -17.55 -15.05
CA CYS A 10 -8.51 -17.10 -14.92
C CYS A 10 -8.54 -15.57 -15.00
N HIS A 11 -9.73 -15.00 -15.13
CA HIS A 11 -9.89 -13.55 -15.35
C HIS A 11 -9.18 -12.68 -14.30
N ASP A 12 -9.02 -13.21 -13.08
CA ASP A 12 -8.54 -12.45 -11.93
C ASP A 12 -7.14 -12.90 -11.43
N LEU A 13 -6.66 -14.09 -11.85
CA LEU A 13 -5.38 -14.65 -11.43
C LEU A 13 -4.49 -15.06 -12.62
N THR A 14 -3.23 -14.61 -12.56
CA THR A 14 -2.19 -14.84 -13.56
C THR A 14 -1.26 -15.96 -13.09
N PRO A 15 -1.03 -17.02 -13.88
CA PRO A 15 -0.10 -18.10 -13.53
C PRO A 15 1.29 -17.57 -13.21
N GLU A 16 1.94 -18.22 -12.24
CA GLU A 16 3.29 -17.92 -11.76
C GLU A 16 3.48 -16.53 -11.13
N ARG A 17 2.43 -15.69 -11.08
CA ARG A 17 2.44 -14.41 -10.38
C ARG A 17 2.37 -14.63 -8.86
N VAL A 18 3.06 -13.76 -8.13
CA VAL A 18 3.04 -13.71 -6.66
C VAL A 18 1.93 -12.75 -6.21
N TYR A 19 1.16 -13.12 -5.19
CA TYR A 19 0.06 -12.35 -4.62
C TYR A 19 0.22 -12.21 -3.10
N THR A 20 -0.31 -11.13 -2.50
CA THR A 20 -0.53 -11.07 -1.05
C THR A 20 -1.82 -11.76 -0.66
N ILE A 21 -1.73 -12.67 0.31
CA ILE A 21 -2.86 -13.16 1.09
C ILE A 21 -2.95 -12.33 2.37
N LEU A 22 -4.17 -11.85 2.67
CA LEU A 22 -4.50 -11.03 3.85
C LEU A 22 -5.11 -11.82 4.99
N GLY A 23 -5.76 -12.93 4.66
CA GLY A 23 -6.24 -13.88 5.64
C GLY A 23 -6.53 -15.24 5.04
N VAL A 24 -6.66 -16.24 5.89
CA VAL A 24 -7.05 -17.60 5.53
C VAL A 24 -8.25 -18.00 6.37
N GLN A 25 -9.37 -18.24 5.71
CA GLN A 25 -10.55 -18.85 6.31
C GLN A 25 -10.39 -20.37 6.32
N LEU A 26 -10.75 -21.02 7.42
CA LEU A 26 -10.79 -22.48 7.53
C LEU A 26 -12.24 -22.95 7.52
N ASN A 27 -12.65 -23.58 6.42
CA ASN A 27 -13.95 -24.22 6.32
C ASN A 27 -13.84 -25.71 6.61
N LEU A 28 -14.72 -26.26 7.44
CA LEU A 28 -14.76 -27.70 7.68
C LEU A 28 -15.65 -28.38 6.64
N ARG A 29 -15.13 -29.40 5.96
CA ARG A 29 -15.88 -30.27 5.07
C ARG A 29 -15.75 -31.71 5.53
N ARG A 30 -16.80 -32.53 5.38
CA ARG A 30 -16.64 -33.97 5.50
C ARG A 30 -15.70 -34.52 4.42
N SER A 31 -14.76 -35.35 4.84
CA SER A 31 -13.85 -36.10 3.96
C SER A 31 -14.65 -36.90 2.92
N THR A 32 -14.00 -37.29 1.83
CA THR A 32 -14.63 -38.14 0.80
C THR A 32 -15.03 -39.52 1.34
N SER A 33 -14.38 -40.00 2.41
CA SER A 33 -14.80 -41.21 3.15
C SER A 33 -15.96 -40.95 4.13
N GLY A 34 -16.26 -39.69 4.44
CA GLY A 34 -17.27 -39.29 5.41
C GLY A 34 -16.89 -39.51 6.88
N GLU A 35 -15.68 -40.03 7.14
CA GLU A 35 -15.21 -40.45 8.46
C GLU A 35 -14.62 -39.30 9.29
N ALA A 36 -14.18 -38.22 8.64
CA ALA A 36 -13.53 -37.10 9.31
C ALA A 36 -14.00 -35.76 8.75
N TRP A 37 -13.87 -34.70 9.54
CA TRP A 37 -13.96 -33.32 9.06
C TRP A 37 -12.56 -32.85 8.71
N GLU A 38 -12.39 -32.36 7.49
CA GLU A 38 -11.13 -31.84 6.96
C GLU A 38 -11.22 -30.32 6.81
N PRO A 39 -10.18 -29.58 7.22
CA PRO A 39 -10.12 -28.15 6.97
C PRO A 39 -9.82 -27.88 5.50
N ILE A 40 -10.63 -27.03 4.89
CA ILE A 40 -10.43 -26.45 3.57
C ILE A 40 -9.98 -25.01 3.78
N PRO A 41 -8.67 -24.73 3.65
CA PRO A 41 -8.17 -23.38 3.70
C PRO A 41 -8.59 -22.61 2.44
N ILE A 42 -9.15 -21.43 2.66
CA ILE A 42 -9.55 -20.48 1.63
C ILE A 42 -8.80 -19.18 1.90
N SER A 43 -8.02 -18.72 0.93
CA SER A 43 -7.18 -17.54 1.00
C SER A 43 -7.91 -16.30 0.51
N PHE A 44 -7.86 -15.23 1.29
CA PHE A 44 -8.36 -13.91 0.91
C PHE A 44 -7.27 -13.12 0.20
N ILE A 45 -7.56 -12.72 -1.04
CA ILE A 45 -6.62 -12.01 -1.91
C ILE A 45 -7.34 -10.79 -2.48
N LEU A 46 -6.65 -9.64 -2.50
CA LEU A 46 -7.03 -8.52 -3.33
C LEU A 46 -6.34 -8.67 -4.68
N VAL A 47 -7.13 -8.64 -5.76
CA VAL A 47 -6.66 -8.81 -7.13
C VAL A 47 -6.83 -7.49 -7.87
N ASP A 48 -5.85 -7.14 -8.70
CA ASP A 48 -5.90 -6.01 -9.65
C ASP A 48 -6.84 -6.40 -10.80
N ASP A 49 -8.14 -6.44 -10.52
CA ASP A 49 -9.22 -6.48 -11.50
C ASP A 49 -9.86 -5.08 -11.61
N SER A 50 -10.67 -4.82 -12.64
CA SER A 50 -11.27 -3.49 -12.85
C SER A 50 -12.19 -2.99 -11.71
N ARG A 51 -12.36 -3.80 -10.66
CA ARG A 51 -13.26 -3.58 -9.53
C ARG A 51 -12.55 -3.76 -8.19
N ASP A 52 -11.23 -4.02 -8.20
CA ASP A 52 -10.38 -4.31 -7.04
C ASP A 52 -11.03 -5.23 -6.01
N LEU A 53 -11.76 -6.26 -6.48
CA LEU A 53 -12.63 -7.02 -5.61
C LEU A 53 -11.83 -7.98 -4.73
N PRO A 54 -11.95 -7.88 -3.39
CA PRO A 54 -11.47 -8.93 -2.50
C PRO A 54 -12.21 -10.24 -2.76
N LEU A 55 -11.45 -11.31 -2.97
CA LEU A 55 -12.02 -12.61 -3.26
C LEU A 55 -11.34 -13.73 -2.49
N TRP A 56 -12.14 -14.74 -2.19
CA TRP A 56 -11.78 -15.96 -1.50
C TRP A 56 -11.44 -17.06 -2.52
N TYR A 57 -10.20 -17.56 -2.47
CA TYR A 57 -9.71 -18.61 -3.36
C TYR A 57 -9.27 -19.85 -2.59
N PRO A 58 -9.49 -21.07 -3.10
CA PRO A 58 -8.93 -22.27 -2.45
C PRO A 58 -7.41 -22.15 -2.31
N ALA A 59 -6.88 -22.34 -1.10
CA ALA A 59 -5.44 -22.20 -0.85
C ALA A 59 -4.60 -23.23 -1.63
N SER A 60 -5.22 -24.34 -2.05
CA SER A 60 -4.61 -25.37 -2.90
C SER A 60 -4.17 -24.87 -4.28
N LEU A 61 -4.65 -23.70 -4.72
CA LEU A 61 -4.23 -23.08 -5.97
C LEU A 61 -2.88 -22.37 -5.87
N PHE A 62 -2.30 -22.27 -4.67
CA PHE A 62 -1.14 -21.45 -4.41
C PHE A 62 -0.02 -22.22 -3.73
N GLU A 63 1.20 -21.71 -3.89
CA GLU A 63 2.39 -22.12 -3.15
C GLU A 63 2.94 -20.96 -2.33
N VAL A 64 3.32 -21.21 -1.09
CA VAL A 64 3.93 -20.18 -0.24
C VAL A 64 5.28 -19.77 -0.81
N SER A 65 5.42 -18.49 -1.15
CA SER A 65 6.68 -17.90 -1.63
C SER A 65 7.39 -17.12 -0.51
N ASP A 66 6.65 -16.45 0.37
CA ASP A 66 7.20 -15.73 1.51
C ASP A 66 6.19 -15.73 2.70
N PRO A 67 6.51 -16.41 3.81
CA PRO A 67 5.63 -16.48 4.98
C PRO A 67 5.81 -15.33 5.98
N ARG A 68 6.72 -14.36 5.77
CA ARG A 68 7.03 -13.32 6.78
C ARG A 68 5.78 -12.55 7.24
N LEU A 69 4.95 -12.13 6.29
CA LEU A 69 3.68 -11.42 6.54
C LEU A 69 2.71 -12.19 7.46
N SER A 70 2.78 -13.53 7.54
CA SER A 70 1.87 -14.33 8.39
C SER A 70 2.41 -14.62 9.79
N ARG A 71 3.62 -14.16 10.14
CA ARG A 71 4.22 -14.41 11.46
C ARG A 71 3.46 -13.78 12.62
N HIS A 72 2.71 -12.72 12.33
CA HIS A 72 1.97 -11.93 13.31
C HIS A 72 0.46 -12.20 13.26
N TRP A 73 0.02 -13.19 12.48
CA TRP A 73 -1.39 -13.46 12.32
C TRP A 73 -2.00 -14.09 13.56
N VAL A 74 -3.23 -13.69 13.84
CA VAL A 74 -4.02 -14.14 14.97
C VAL A 74 -5.32 -14.77 14.47
N TRP A 75 -5.89 -15.61 15.31
CA TRP A 75 -7.17 -16.25 15.04
C TRP A 75 -8.31 -15.30 15.37
N GLU A 76 -9.25 -15.20 14.45
CA GLU A 76 -10.52 -14.51 14.57
C GLU A 76 -11.65 -15.54 14.43
N GLN A 77 -12.61 -15.52 15.37
CA GLN A 77 -13.87 -16.25 15.22
C GLN A 77 -14.94 -15.23 14.84
N THR A 78 -15.51 -15.40 13.65
CA THR A 78 -16.59 -14.56 13.14
C THR A 78 -17.95 -14.97 13.73
N GLU A 79 -18.98 -14.14 13.53
CA GLU A 79 -20.35 -14.40 14.00
C GLU A 79 -21.00 -15.65 13.39
N LEU A 80 -20.44 -16.21 12.32
CA LEU A 80 -20.92 -17.42 11.65
C LEU A 80 -20.08 -18.67 11.98
N ASP A 81 -19.38 -18.66 13.11
CA ASP A 81 -18.46 -19.73 13.54
C ASP A 81 -17.32 -20.04 12.54
N MET A 82 -17.03 -19.12 11.61
CA MET A 82 -15.88 -19.26 10.73
C MET A 82 -14.63 -18.78 11.44
N ILE A 83 -13.56 -19.56 11.32
CA ILE A 83 -12.25 -19.23 11.85
C ILE A 83 -11.42 -18.62 10.72
N ILE A 84 -10.98 -17.39 10.92
CA ILE A 84 -10.10 -16.65 10.00
C ILE A 84 -8.76 -16.43 10.69
N LEU A 85 -7.66 -16.73 9.99
CA LEU A 85 -6.31 -16.38 10.40
C LEU A 85 -5.85 -15.16 9.60
N SER A 86 -5.62 -14.02 10.25
CA SER A 86 -5.32 -12.76 9.57
C SER A 86 -4.48 -11.82 10.44
N HIS A 87 -4.09 -10.66 9.91
CA HIS A 87 -3.40 -9.62 10.68
C HIS A 87 -4.27 -9.14 11.87
N PRO A 88 -3.70 -8.78 13.04
CA PRO A 88 -4.48 -8.38 14.22
C PRO A 88 -5.48 -7.26 13.98
N VAL A 89 -5.13 -6.30 13.11
CA VAL A 89 -6.06 -5.20 12.78
C VAL A 89 -7.29 -5.72 12.03
N PHE A 90 -7.12 -6.67 11.10
CA PHE A 90 -8.24 -7.31 10.40
C PHE A 90 -9.08 -8.16 11.38
N ALA A 91 -8.40 -8.95 12.21
CA ALA A 91 -9.04 -9.82 13.19
C ALA A 91 -9.89 -9.06 14.24
N GLN A 92 -9.49 -7.85 14.62
CA GLN A 92 -10.22 -7.03 15.59
C GLN A 92 -11.45 -6.34 14.98
N THR A 93 -11.47 -6.17 13.66
CA THR A 93 -12.45 -5.34 12.97
C THR A 93 -13.46 -6.14 12.15
N GLY A 94 -13.26 -7.44 11.92
CA GLY A 94 -14.11 -8.20 11.01
C GLY A 94 -13.86 -7.89 9.53
N LEU A 95 -12.86 -7.07 9.21
CA LEU A 95 -12.79 -6.36 7.93
C LEU A 95 -12.77 -7.28 6.71
N LEU A 96 -12.08 -8.42 6.77
CA LEU A 96 -12.01 -9.34 5.63
C LEU A 96 -13.38 -9.97 5.33
N TRP A 97 -14.16 -10.22 6.38
CA TRP A 97 -15.52 -10.73 6.24
C TRP A 97 -16.45 -9.65 5.68
N ASP A 98 -16.36 -8.43 6.21
CA ASP A 98 -17.21 -7.33 5.78
C ASP A 98 -16.94 -6.95 4.33
N LEU A 99 -15.68 -6.91 3.90
CA LEU A 99 -15.31 -6.67 2.50
C LEU A 99 -15.91 -7.69 1.53
N TYR A 100 -16.13 -8.94 1.96
CA TYR A 100 -16.75 -9.95 1.11
C TYR A 100 -18.29 -9.88 1.11
N ASN A 101 -18.90 -9.51 2.23
CA ASN A 101 -20.37 -9.58 2.40
C ASN A 101 -21.10 -8.25 2.24
N THR A 102 -20.38 -7.14 2.21
CA THR A 102 -20.96 -5.82 2.03
C THR A 102 -21.19 -5.57 0.53
N ASP A 103 -22.34 -4.99 0.18
CA ASP A 103 -22.61 -4.56 -1.19
C ASP A 103 -21.55 -3.56 -1.66
N PHE A 104 -20.90 -3.86 -2.79
CA PHE A 104 -19.84 -3.07 -3.39
C PHE A 104 -20.23 -1.60 -3.62
N TRP A 105 -21.51 -1.33 -3.85
CA TRP A 105 -22.01 0.03 -4.11
C TRP A 105 -22.36 0.83 -2.85
N SER A 106 -22.15 0.25 -1.66
CA SER A 106 -22.50 0.89 -0.39
C SER A 106 -21.39 1.80 0.13
N GLU A 107 -21.78 2.83 0.88
CA GLU A 107 -20.83 3.67 1.62
C GLU A 107 -20.04 2.87 2.68
N GLU A 108 -20.64 1.79 3.19
CA GLU A 108 -20.00 0.87 4.12
C GLU A 108 -18.83 0.13 3.46
N TYR A 109 -19.01 -0.36 2.23
CA TYR A 109 -17.93 -0.97 1.45
C TYR A 109 -16.81 0.03 1.18
N ALA A 110 -17.15 1.26 0.79
CA ALA A 110 -16.16 2.32 0.55
C ALA A 110 -15.33 2.65 1.81
N ARG A 111 -15.94 2.63 2.99
CA ARG A 111 -15.22 2.80 4.26
C ARG A 111 -14.32 1.60 4.57
N ASN A 112 -14.81 0.39 4.33
CA ASN A 112 -14.08 -0.85 4.62
C ASN A 112 -12.88 -1.02 3.69
N ILE A 113 -13.02 -0.70 2.41
CA ILE A 113 -11.90 -0.75 1.46
C ILE A 113 -10.83 0.29 1.81
N GLN A 114 -11.21 1.50 2.23
CA GLN A 114 -10.27 2.52 2.70
C GLN A 114 -9.49 2.07 3.95
N LEU A 115 -10.18 1.45 4.91
CA LEU A 115 -9.52 0.87 6.10
C LEU A 115 -8.58 -0.26 5.69
N CYS A 116 -8.97 -1.09 4.72
CA CYS A 116 -8.13 -2.15 4.19
C CYS A 116 -6.84 -1.59 3.58
N HIS A 117 -6.95 -0.57 2.74
CA HIS A 117 -5.81 0.11 2.11
C HIS A 117 -4.85 0.69 3.14
N THR A 118 -5.38 1.27 4.23
CA THR A 118 -4.54 1.81 5.32
C THR A 118 -3.70 0.72 5.98
N VAL A 119 -4.30 -0.39 6.36
CA VAL A 119 -3.59 -1.52 7.01
C VAL A 119 -2.61 -2.17 6.05
N LEU A 120 -3.00 -2.30 4.80
CA LEU A 120 -2.13 -2.84 3.76
C LEU A 120 -0.91 -1.95 3.50
N TRP A 121 -1.09 -0.63 3.49
CA TRP A 121 0.01 0.31 3.35
C TRP A 121 1.04 0.14 4.47
N GLU A 122 0.60 -0.02 5.73
CA GLU A 122 1.48 -0.29 6.87
C GLU A 122 2.25 -1.61 6.68
N LEU A 123 1.53 -2.68 6.34
CA LEU A 123 2.13 -4.00 6.09
C LEU A 123 3.14 -3.94 4.95
N MET A 124 2.80 -3.34 3.83
CA MET A 124 3.69 -3.33 2.68
C MET A 124 4.84 -2.33 2.83
N ASN A 125 4.74 -1.29 3.66
CA ASN A 125 5.90 -0.48 4.02
C ASN A 125 6.95 -1.32 4.77
N GLU A 126 6.52 -2.28 5.59
CA GLU A 126 7.41 -3.19 6.31
C GLU A 126 7.96 -4.30 5.41
N TYR A 127 7.14 -4.83 4.48
CA TYR A 127 7.46 -6.05 3.73
C TYR A 127 7.69 -5.85 2.21
N GLY A 128 7.52 -4.64 1.70
CA GLY A 128 7.57 -4.27 0.29
C GLY A 128 6.23 -4.43 -0.45
N ILE A 129 6.00 -3.56 -1.44
CA ILE A 129 4.82 -3.53 -2.32
C ILE A 129 5.13 -4.26 -3.63
N LEU A 130 4.26 -5.16 -4.12
CA LEU A 130 4.44 -5.73 -5.46
C LEU A 130 3.96 -4.78 -6.55
N PRO A 131 4.56 -4.79 -7.75
CA PRO A 131 4.22 -3.83 -8.81
C PRO A 131 2.74 -3.77 -9.20
N HIS A 132 2.03 -4.89 -9.21
CA HIS A 132 0.61 -4.93 -9.57
C HIS A 132 -0.31 -4.56 -8.39
N GLU A 133 0.18 -4.64 -7.17
CA GLU A 133 -0.61 -4.27 -5.99
C GLU A 133 -0.67 -2.76 -5.82
N LYS A 134 0.24 -2.01 -6.45
CA LYS A 134 0.26 -0.54 -6.34
C LYS A 134 -1.07 0.11 -6.74
N ARG A 135 -1.72 -0.45 -7.78
CA ARG A 135 -3.04 0.02 -8.24
C ARG A 135 -4.14 -0.20 -7.20
N LEU A 136 -4.04 -1.27 -6.41
CA LEU A 136 -4.99 -1.58 -5.35
C LEU A 136 -5.02 -0.54 -4.24
N PHE A 137 -4.02 0.34 -4.15
CA PHE A 137 -3.92 1.32 -3.07
C PHE A 137 -4.19 2.74 -3.52
N ASP A 138 -4.61 2.93 -4.77
CA ASP A 138 -4.57 4.22 -5.43
C ASP A 138 -3.20 4.90 -5.25
N ILE A 139 -2.11 4.10 -5.15
CA ILE A 139 -0.74 4.64 -5.05
C ILE A 139 -0.46 5.29 -6.39
N SER A 140 -0.58 6.61 -6.37
CA SER A 140 -0.26 7.45 -7.50
C SER A 140 1.24 7.35 -7.78
N GLU A 141 1.65 7.69 -9.00
CA GLU A 141 3.07 7.81 -9.32
C GLU A 141 3.78 8.78 -8.35
N ALA A 142 3.07 9.82 -7.89
CA ALA A 142 3.58 10.75 -6.90
C ALA A 142 3.86 10.08 -5.53
N ASP A 143 3.01 9.14 -5.10
CA ASP A 143 3.22 8.37 -3.87
C ASP A 143 4.47 7.48 -3.97
N GLU A 144 4.75 6.92 -5.15
CA GLU A 144 5.98 6.15 -5.39
C GLU A 144 7.23 7.01 -5.25
N TRP A 145 7.23 8.19 -5.89
CA TRP A 145 8.34 9.13 -5.81
C TRP A 145 8.61 9.57 -4.38
N LEU A 146 7.56 9.91 -3.62
CA LEU A 146 7.69 10.28 -2.21
C LEU A 146 8.22 9.11 -1.36
N SER A 147 7.78 7.87 -1.62
CA SER A 147 8.29 6.68 -0.93
C SER A 147 9.78 6.44 -1.22
N TRP A 148 10.22 6.54 -2.48
CA TRP A 148 11.63 6.36 -2.83
C TRP A 148 12.52 7.46 -2.24
N ILE A 149 12.03 8.70 -2.22
CA ILE A 149 12.71 9.81 -1.54
C ILE A 149 12.88 9.49 -0.05
N ARG A 150 11.81 9.01 0.62
CA ARG A 150 11.86 8.59 2.02
C ARG A 150 12.93 7.51 2.22
N GLU A 151 12.93 6.46 1.42
CA GLU A 151 13.93 5.37 1.52
C GLU A 151 15.37 5.87 1.37
N CYS A 152 15.61 6.81 0.47
CA CYS A 152 16.92 7.43 0.32
C CYS A 152 17.29 8.31 1.53
N LEU A 153 16.34 9.06 2.09
CA LEU A 153 16.58 9.91 3.25
C LEU A 153 16.70 9.12 4.57
N SER A 154 16.14 7.92 4.65
CA SER A 154 16.25 7.03 5.82
C SER A 154 17.61 6.31 5.93
N LYS A 155 18.55 6.50 4.99
CA LYS A 155 19.91 5.92 5.10
C LYS A 155 20.65 6.52 6.29
N ALA A 156 21.55 5.73 6.89
CA ALA A 156 22.21 6.11 8.14
C ALA A 156 23.22 7.26 7.96
N GLU A 157 23.92 7.29 6.81
CA GLU A 157 24.95 8.30 6.54
C GLU A 157 24.50 9.32 5.49
N SER A 158 24.82 10.60 5.72
CA SER A 158 24.46 11.68 4.78
C SER A 158 25.05 11.52 3.38
N THR A 159 26.22 10.87 3.26
CA THR A 159 26.84 10.57 1.96
C THR A 159 26.00 9.57 1.17
N GLU A 160 25.55 8.50 1.82
CA GLU A 160 24.68 7.48 1.22
C GLU A 160 23.31 8.07 0.82
N GLN A 161 22.74 8.94 1.67
CA GLN A 161 21.50 9.65 1.36
C GLN A 161 21.64 10.46 0.06
N LYS A 162 22.73 11.24 -0.07
CA LYS A 162 23.01 12.06 -1.24
C LYS A 162 23.21 11.23 -2.50
N GLU A 163 23.97 10.14 -2.43
CA GLU A 163 24.19 9.24 -3.56
C GLU A 163 22.89 8.55 -4.01
N CYS A 164 22.06 8.13 -3.06
CA CYS A 164 20.76 7.53 -3.33
C CYS A 164 19.83 8.52 -4.05
N LEU A 165 19.68 9.73 -3.50
CA LEU A 165 18.87 10.78 -4.13
C LEU A 165 19.41 11.19 -5.50
N ALA A 166 20.72 11.25 -5.69
CA ALA A 166 21.32 11.54 -7.00
C ALA A 166 20.91 10.50 -8.06
N ARG A 167 20.97 9.21 -7.71
CA ARG A 167 20.55 8.12 -8.60
C ARG A 167 19.05 8.17 -8.89
N LEU A 168 18.24 8.44 -7.86
CA LEU A 168 16.80 8.55 -7.96
C LEU A 168 16.39 9.71 -8.88
N PHE A 169 16.90 10.92 -8.62
CA PHE A 169 16.54 12.12 -9.38
C PHE A 169 17.12 12.17 -10.80
N ASN A 170 18.14 11.38 -11.12
CA ASN A 170 18.57 11.19 -12.51
C ASN A 170 17.50 10.52 -13.39
N LEU A 171 16.53 9.84 -12.78
CA LEU A 171 15.39 9.22 -13.47
C LEU A 171 14.14 10.11 -13.45
N TYR A 172 14.18 11.23 -12.74
CA TYR A 172 13.00 12.05 -12.52
C TYR A 172 12.67 12.87 -13.77
N LEU A 173 11.47 12.64 -14.30
CA LEU A 173 10.85 13.47 -15.32
C LEU A 173 9.58 14.07 -14.72
N PRO A 174 9.42 15.40 -14.73
CA PRO A 174 8.17 16.02 -14.29
C PRO A 174 7.01 15.45 -15.08
N PRO A 175 5.89 15.11 -14.42
CA PRO A 175 4.81 14.41 -15.09
C PRO A 175 4.00 15.38 -15.98
N GLU A 176 3.62 14.93 -17.17
CA GLU A 176 2.78 15.67 -18.12
C GLU A 176 1.62 14.79 -18.62
N PRO A 177 0.37 15.29 -18.71
CA PRO A 177 -0.10 16.65 -18.43
C PRO A 177 -0.56 16.87 -16.97
N TYR A 178 0.08 17.81 -16.28
CA TYR A 178 -0.15 18.13 -14.86
C TYR A 178 -1.57 18.69 -14.57
N ASP A 179 -2.15 19.39 -15.54
CA ASP A 179 -3.49 19.98 -15.47
C ASP A 179 -4.63 18.94 -15.49
N LYS A 180 -4.33 17.70 -15.88
CA LYS A 180 -5.31 16.60 -15.88
C LYS A 180 -5.29 15.74 -14.61
N MET A 181 -4.34 15.99 -13.71
CA MET A 181 -4.22 15.28 -12.44
C MET A 181 -5.23 15.81 -11.42
N THR A 182 -5.53 14.98 -10.42
CA THR A 182 -6.30 15.43 -9.26
C THR A 182 -5.49 16.47 -8.47
N ARG A 183 -6.17 17.35 -7.72
CA ARG A 183 -5.48 18.35 -6.88
C ARG A 183 -4.58 17.71 -5.82
N GLU A 184 -4.97 16.54 -5.33
CA GLU A 184 -4.17 15.76 -4.38
C GLU A 184 -2.86 15.30 -5.02
N GLU A 185 -2.94 14.71 -6.21
CA GLU A 185 -1.79 14.22 -6.96
C GLU A 185 -0.86 15.36 -7.41
N GLN A 186 -1.42 16.50 -7.82
CA GLN A 186 -0.66 17.73 -8.06
C GLN A 186 0.14 18.15 -6.81
N THR A 187 -0.49 18.11 -5.63
CA THR A 187 0.16 18.50 -4.38
C THR A 187 1.32 17.57 -4.05
N LYS A 188 1.14 16.25 -4.24
CA LYS A 188 2.21 15.25 -4.03
C LYS A 188 3.37 15.47 -5.00
N PHE A 189 3.11 15.68 -6.28
CA PHE A 189 4.16 16.00 -7.26
C PHE A 189 4.85 17.34 -7.01
N ALA A 190 4.12 18.35 -6.52
CA ALA A 190 4.72 19.62 -6.14
C ALA A 190 5.73 19.44 -4.99
N LEU A 191 5.48 18.50 -4.08
CA LEU A 191 6.43 18.13 -3.03
C LEU A 191 7.64 17.35 -3.60
N VAL A 192 7.44 16.46 -4.56
CA VAL A 192 8.56 15.80 -5.26
C VAL A 192 9.46 16.84 -5.95
N ASP A 193 8.87 17.76 -6.71
CA ASP A 193 9.55 18.89 -7.36
C ASP A 193 10.29 19.77 -6.34
N TYR A 194 9.67 20.01 -5.19
CA TYR A 194 10.28 20.77 -4.10
C TYR A 194 11.58 20.13 -3.61
N ILE A 195 11.52 18.85 -3.25
CA ILE A 195 12.64 18.11 -2.68
C ILE A 195 13.76 18.00 -3.73
N PHE A 196 13.40 17.77 -4.99
CA PHE A 196 14.35 17.81 -6.11
C PHE A 196 15.03 19.19 -6.24
N GLY A 197 14.27 20.28 -6.17
CA GLY A 197 14.81 21.65 -6.20
C GLY A 197 15.77 21.94 -5.04
N LEU A 198 15.43 21.50 -3.83
CA LEU A 198 16.30 21.63 -2.66
C LEU A 198 17.58 20.79 -2.80
N PHE A 199 17.46 19.58 -3.36
CA PHE A 199 18.59 18.69 -3.58
C PHE A 199 19.58 19.28 -4.58
N THR A 200 19.08 19.73 -5.74
CA THR A 200 19.91 20.31 -6.82
C THR A 200 20.55 21.64 -6.45
N SER A 201 19.90 22.44 -5.61
CA SER A 201 20.44 23.71 -5.09
C SER A 201 21.34 23.54 -3.87
N GLY A 202 21.51 22.32 -3.34
CA GLY A 202 22.28 22.02 -2.13
C GLY A 202 21.58 22.37 -0.81
N GLN A 203 20.48 23.12 -0.89
CA GLN A 203 19.73 23.65 0.24
C GLN A 203 19.09 22.57 1.12
N LEU A 204 18.86 21.35 0.61
CA LEU A 204 18.30 20.25 1.39
C LEU A 204 19.11 19.96 2.67
N TRP A 205 20.43 20.20 2.63
CA TRP A 205 21.36 19.87 3.71
C TRP A 205 21.83 21.07 4.52
N GLU A 206 21.56 22.30 4.07
CA GLU A 206 21.99 23.53 4.73
C GLU A 206 21.17 23.83 6.00
N GLU A 207 19.93 23.37 6.05
CA GLU A 207 19.00 23.65 7.15
C GLU A 207 18.38 22.37 7.73
N PRO A 208 18.88 21.85 8.87
CA PRO A 208 18.41 20.61 9.48
C PRO A 208 16.93 20.61 9.88
N ALA A 209 16.32 21.79 10.07
CA ALA A 209 14.89 21.90 10.34
C ALA A 209 14.06 21.48 9.12
N ARG A 210 14.50 21.83 7.91
CA ARG A 210 13.81 21.52 6.66
C ARG A 210 13.81 20.04 6.34
N LEU A 211 14.97 19.39 6.51
CA LEU A 211 15.08 17.94 6.36
C LEU A 211 14.18 17.21 7.36
N ARG A 212 14.11 17.69 8.61
CA ARG A 212 13.22 17.12 9.64
C ARG A 212 11.74 17.26 9.28
N GLU A 213 11.32 18.42 8.77
CA GLU A 213 9.94 18.63 8.29
C GLU A 213 9.58 17.69 7.15
N ILE A 214 10.45 17.57 6.13
CA ILE A 214 10.26 16.65 5.00
C ILE A 214 10.13 15.21 5.51
N MET A 215 11.04 14.78 6.39
CA MET A 215 10.99 13.42 6.95
C MET A 215 9.76 13.18 7.82
N ALA A 216 9.34 14.16 8.63
CA ALA A 216 8.14 14.05 9.45
C ALA A 216 6.88 13.86 8.59
N TYR A 217 6.79 14.57 7.46
CA TYR A 217 5.72 14.37 6.48
C TYR A 217 5.80 13.02 5.78
N LEU A 218 6.97 12.63 5.26
CA LEU A 218 7.14 11.37 4.53
C LEU A 218 6.89 10.13 5.41
N GLU A 219 7.09 10.26 6.72
CA GLU A 219 6.77 9.22 7.70
C GLU A 219 5.33 9.30 8.22
N GLY A 220 4.52 10.24 7.73
CA GLY A 220 3.12 10.42 8.13
C GLY A 220 2.93 10.92 9.57
N ARG A 221 3.98 11.47 10.19
CA ARG A 221 3.96 11.93 11.59
C ARG A 221 3.34 13.33 11.74
N GLU A 222 3.62 14.21 10.77
CA GLU A 222 3.15 15.60 10.79
C GLU A 222 2.71 16.06 9.39
N PRO A 223 1.74 16.98 9.28
CA PRO A 223 1.42 17.60 7.99
C PRO A 223 2.60 18.45 7.48
N PHE A 224 2.71 18.58 6.15
CA PHE A 224 3.75 19.41 5.53
C PHE A 224 3.34 20.88 5.56
N TRP A 225 4.13 21.72 6.24
CA TRP A 225 3.80 23.14 6.43
C TRP A 225 4.40 24.04 5.36
N GLY A 226 5.46 23.57 4.69
CA GLY A 226 6.00 24.25 3.52
C GLY A 226 6.59 25.62 3.84
N HIS A 227 7.07 25.83 5.08
CA HIS A 227 7.57 27.14 5.55
C HIS A 227 8.70 27.73 4.68
N TYR A 228 9.35 26.89 3.87
CA TYR A 228 10.48 27.23 3.01
C TYR A 228 10.15 27.10 1.50
N LEU A 229 8.89 26.86 1.11
CA LEU A 229 8.48 26.76 -0.29
C LEU A 229 8.60 28.11 -1.01
N ARG A 230 9.60 28.22 -1.89
CA ARG A 230 9.64 29.24 -2.96
C ARG A 230 9.75 28.55 -4.32
N ILE A 231 8.72 27.78 -4.70
CA ILE A 231 8.66 27.19 -6.04
C ILE A 231 7.90 28.14 -6.98
N PRO A 232 8.52 28.58 -8.09
CA PRO A 232 7.86 29.47 -9.06
C PRO A 232 6.57 28.90 -9.67
N ARG A 233 6.42 27.57 -9.74
CA ARG A 233 5.23 26.90 -10.31
C ARG A 233 4.01 26.87 -9.38
N LEU A 234 4.17 26.98 -8.06
CA LEU A 234 3.05 27.11 -7.12
C LEU A 234 2.48 28.54 -7.07
N ALA A 235 3.19 29.53 -7.65
CA ALA A 235 2.75 30.92 -7.70
C ALA A 235 1.48 31.13 -8.56
N TYR A 236 1.10 30.13 -9.37
CA TYR A 236 -0.19 30.10 -10.07
C TYR A 236 -1.12 29.08 -9.41
N GLY A 237 -1.68 29.44 -8.25
CA GLY A 237 -3.03 28.99 -7.85
C GLY A 237 -3.17 27.71 -7.01
N VAL A 238 -2.09 27.10 -6.51
CA VAL A 238 -2.24 25.99 -5.54
C VAL A 238 -2.02 26.52 -4.12
N GLU A 239 -3.11 26.93 -3.47
CA GLU A 239 -3.12 27.08 -2.01
C GLU A 239 -3.01 25.69 -1.39
N ILE A 240 -1.87 25.43 -0.72
CA ILE A 240 -1.74 24.37 0.26
C ILE A 240 -2.61 24.82 1.44
N ARG A 241 -3.74 24.14 1.66
CA ARG A 241 -4.57 24.42 2.82
C ARG A 241 -3.83 23.97 4.06
N THR A 242 -3.34 24.93 4.83
CA THR A 242 -3.12 24.77 6.27
C THR A 242 -4.49 24.53 6.90
N LEU A 243 -4.69 23.37 7.54
CA LEU A 243 -5.82 23.22 8.46
C LEU A 243 -5.63 24.21 9.64
N PRO A 244 -6.72 24.78 10.18
CA PRO A 244 -6.66 25.78 11.24
C PRO A 244 -6.07 25.24 12.55
#